data_AF-A0A1F7LUP2-F1
#
_entry.id   AF-A0A1F7LUP2-F1
#
_cell.length_a   1.000
_cell.length_b   1.000
_cell.length_c   1.000
_cell.angle_alpha   90.00
_cell.angle_beta   90.00
_cell.angle_gamma   90.00
#
_symmetry.space_group_name_H-M   'P 1'
#
loop_
_entity.id
_entity.type
_entity.pdbx_description
1 polymer ?
#
loop_
_entity_poly.entity_id
_entity_poly.type
_entity_poly.pdbx_seq_one_letter_code
_entity_poly.pdbx_strand_id
1 'polypeptide(L)' 'MSPEPLTGGHVVDFVPVLFPPENLKGLGRYVSVLVKLDTGCQAFGVFRGDPERIQVGTPMVVAHVDAEQHVPFFDVA' A
#
# COMPACT_ATOMS: atom_id res chain seq x y z
N MET A 1 16.65 21.55 -0.50
CA MET A 1 15.73 20.61 -1.19
C MET A 1 14.59 20.35 -0.25
N SER A 2 13.39 20.84 -0.57
CA SER A 2 12.18 20.45 0.18
C SER A 2 11.88 19.00 -0.15
N PRO A 3 11.50 18.14 0.81
CA PRO A 3 11.00 16.82 0.49
C PRO A 3 9.76 17.01 -0.39
N GLU A 4 9.70 16.28 -1.50
CA GLU A 4 8.48 16.21 -2.32
C GLU A 4 7.31 15.82 -1.40
N PRO A 5 6.09 16.34 -1.64
CA PRO A 5 4.96 15.95 -0.83
C PRO A 5 4.79 14.44 -0.94
N LEU A 6 4.96 13.75 0.20
CA LEU A 6 4.63 12.33 0.34
C LEU A 6 3.22 12.18 -0.23
N THR A 7 3.09 11.53 -1.38
CA THR A 7 1.80 11.39 -2.05
C THR A 7 0.95 10.49 -1.16
N GLY A 8 0.06 11.12 -0.37
CA GLY A 8 -0.80 10.47 0.59
C GLY A 8 -2.12 10.02 -0.03
N GLY A 9 -2.95 9.41 0.80
CA GLY A 9 -4.31 9.03 0.46
C GLY A 9 -4.99 8.30 1.60
N HIS A 10 -6.09 7.61 1.28
CA HIS A 10 -6.79 6.75 2.24
C HIS A 10 -7.21 5.43 1.59
N VAL A 11 -7.29 4.39 2.42
CA VAL A 11 -7.77 3.06 2.00
C VAL A 11 -9.23 3.16 1.56
N VAL A 12 -9.53 2.62 0.38
CA VAL A 12 -10.89 2.44 -0.14
C VAL A 12 -11.35 1.00 0.04
N ASP A 13 -10.43 0.05 -0.14
CA ASP A 13 -10.67 -1.38 0.04
C ASP A 13 -9.35 -2.09 0.32
N PHE A 14 -9.42 -3.28 0.92
CA PHE A 14 -8.23 -4.09 1.21
C PHE A 14 -8.55 -5.57 1.37
N VAL A 15 -7.58 -6.41 1.01
CA VAL A 15 -7.69 -7.88 1.09
C VAL A 15 -6.42 -8.47 1.69
N PRO A 16 -6.51 -9.24 2.79
CA PRO A 16 -5.36 -9.97 3.31
C PRO A 16 -4.97 -11.10 2.34
N VAL A 17 -3.69 -11.14 1.97
CA VAL A 17 -3.13 -12.17 1.09
C VAL A 17 -2.31 -13.14 1.93
N LEU A 18 -2.87 -14.33 2.13
CA LEU A 18 -2.24 -15.39 2.92
C LEU A 18 -1.26 -16.24 2.10
N PHE A 19 -1.49 -16.33 0.79
CA PHE A 19 -0.72 -17.15 -0.15
C PHE A 19 -0.37 -16.30 -1.39
N PRO A 20 0.77 -15.58 -1.36
CA PRO A 20 1.20 -14.72 -2.46
C PRO A 20 1.45 -15.47 -3.77
N PRO A 21 1.33 -14.81 -4.94
CA PRO A 21 1.85 -15.33 -6.20
C PRO A 21 3.38 -15.44 -6.15
N GLU A 22 3.97 -16.26 -7.03
CA GLU A 22 5.42 -16.58 -7.00
C GLU A 22 6.32 -15.33 -7.05
N ASN A 23 5.97 -14.32 -7.86
CA ASN A 23 6.74 -13.08 -7.96
C ASN A 23 6.72 -12.23 -6.67
N LEU A 24 5.79 -12.49 -5.74
CA LEU A 24 5.64 -11.78 -4.47
C LEU A 24 5.82 -12.71 -3.25
N LYS A 25 6.23 -13.95 -3.47
CA LYS A 25 6.35 -14.97 -2.41
C LYS A 25 7.33 -14.58 -1.32
N GLY A 26 8.37 -13.82 -1.68
CA GLY A 26 9.36 -13.28 -0.73
C GLY A 26 8.78 -12.29 0.28
N LEU A 27 7.59 -11.74 0.04
CA LEU A 27 6.92 -10.82 0.97
C LEU A 27 6.29 -11.55 2.16
N GLY A 28 6.07 -12.86 2.06
CA GLY A 28 5.25 -13.59 3.03
C GLY A 28 3.79 -13.11 3.01
N ARG A 29 3.10 -13.15 4.17
CA ARG A 29 1.74 -12.63 4.27
C ARG A 29 1.74 -11.11 4.19
N TYR A 30 0.81 -10.54 3.44
CA TYR A 30 0.67 -9.09 3.29
C TYR A 30 -0.79 -8.69 3.11
N VAL A 31 -1.07 -7.40 3.04
CA VAL A 31 -2.39 -6.89 2.69
C VAL A 31 -2.32 -6.13 1.38
N SER A 32 -3.11 -6.55 0.40
CA SER A 32 -3.32 -5.76 -0.81
C SER A 32 -4.29 -4.63 -0.48
N VAL A 33 -3.91 -3.40 -0.79
CA VAL A 33 -4.71 -2.21 -0.50
C VAL A 33 -5.03 -1.47 -1.79
N LEU A 34 -6.26 -0.98 -1.88
CA LEU A 34 -6.67 0.04 -2.85
C LEU A 34 -6.72 1.38 -2.12
N VAL A 35 -5.89 2.33 -2.55
CA VAL A 35 -5.78 3.65 -1.94
C VAL A 35 -6.29 4.70 -2.91
N LYS A 36 -7.17 5.59 -2.45
CA LYS A 36 -7.51 6.83 -3.16
C LYS A 36 -6.51 7.90 -2.73
N LEU A 37 -5.64 8.27 -3.65
CA LEU A 37 -4.61 9.28 -3.46
C LEU A 37 -5.25 10.67 -3.40
N ASP A 38 -4.58 11.60 -2.72
CA ASP A 38 -5.05 12.98 -2.58
C ASP A 38 -5.16 13.72 -3.92
N THR A 39 -4.45 13.24 -4.95
CA THR A 39 -4.56 13.72 -6.33
C THR A 39 -5.87 13.33 -7.02
N GLY A 40 -6.67 12.47 -6.40
CA GLY A 40 -7.92 11.91 -6.95
C GLY A 40 -7.74 10.58 -7.69
N CYS A 41 -6.50 10.17 -7.96
CA CYS A 41 -6.19 8.86 -8.54
C CYS A 41 -6.44 7.72 -7.55
N GLN A 42 -6.64 6.51 -8.07
CA GLN A 42 -6.63 5.29 -7.27
C GLN A 42 -5.41 4.44 -7.61
N ALA A 43 -4.80 3.83 -6.60
CA ALA A 43 -3.63 2.98 -6.75
C ALA A 43 -3.79 1.69 -5.94
N PHE A 44 -3.42 0.57 -6.57
CA PHE A 44 -3.23 -0.69 -5.87
C PHE A 44 -1.80 -0.78 -5.33
N GLY A 45 -1.65 -1.31 -4.13
CA GLY A 45 -0.35 -1.57 -3.55
C GLY A 45 -0.39 -2.56 -2.42
N VAL A 46 0.69 -2.56 -1.64
CA VAL A 46 0.89 -3.50 -0.54
C VAL A 46 1.12 -2.75 0.76
N PHE A 47 0.40 -3.16 1.80
CA PHE A 47 0.69 -2.83 3.19
C PHE A 47 1.38 -4.04 3.86
N ARG A 48 2.60 -3.85 4.34
CA ARG A 48 3.37 -4.88 5.08
C ARG A 48 3.14 -4.72 6.58
N GLY A 49 1.91 -5.00 7.01
CA GLY A 49 1.55 -4.94 8.41
C GLY A 49 0.36 -5.84 8.73
N ASP A 50 -0.04 -5.83 9.99
CA ASP A 50 -1.20 -6.58 10.46
C ASP A 50 -2.49 -6.02 9.83
N PRO A 51 -3.33 -6.84 9.16
CA PRO A 51 -4.61 -6.40 8.61
C PRO A 51 -5.52 -5.68 9.61
N GLU A 52 -5.43 -6.00 10.91
CA GLU A 52 -6.23 -5.34 11.95
C GLU A 52 -5.88 -3.86 12.15
N ARG A 53 -4.72 -3.42 11.64
CA ARG A 53 -4.27 -2.03 11.72
C ARG A 53 -4.86 -1.13 10.64
N ILE A 54 -5.60 -1.68 9.68
CA ILE A 54 -6.20 -0.91 8.58
C ILE A 54 -7.69 -1.16 8.47
N GLN A 55 -8.40 -0.13 8.04
CA GLN A 55 -9.82 -0.17 7.69
C GLN A 55 -10.06 0.79 6.52
N VAL A 56 -11.25 0.73 5.92
CA VAL A 56 -11.64 1.74 4.92
C VAL A 56 -11.58 3.13 5.56
N GLY A 57 -10.92 4.07 4.87
CA GLY A 57 -10.65 5.42 5.35
C GLY A 57 -9.32 5.59 6.10
N THR A 58 -8.58 4.51 6.40
CA THR A 58 -7.25 4.64 7.04
C THR A 58 -6.33 5.49 6.17
N PRO A 59 -5.72 6.56 6.73
CA PRO A 59 -4.73 7.37 6.02
C PRO A 59 -3.47 6.56 5.69
N MET A 60 -2.99 6.68 4.46
CA MET A 60 -1.82 5.97 3.97
C MET A 60 -0.83 6.94 3.32
N VAL A 61 0.45 6.61 3.41
CA VAL A 61 1.54 7.27 2.67
C VAL A 61 2.29 6.24 1.83
N VAL A 62 2.76 6.64 0.64
CA VAL A 62 3.67 5.82 -0.15
C VAL A 62 5.03 5.78 0.55
N ALA A 63 5.39 4.61 1.07
CA ALA A 63 6.65 4.39 1.80
C ALA A 63 7.83 4.15 0.84
N HIS A 64 7.65 3.25 -0.13
CA HIS A 64 8.57 3.08 -1.25
C HIS A 64 7.86 2.42 -2.44
N VAL A 65 8.48 2.47 -3.62
CA VAL A 65 8.04 1.72 -4.79
C VAL A 65 9.15 0.74 -5.15
N ASP A 66 8.82 -0.56 -5.15
CA ASP A 66 9.74 -1.58 -5.62
C ASP A 66 9.83 -1.48 -7.15
N ALA A 67 10.99 -1.07 -7.65
CA ALA A 67 11.21 -0.83 -9.07
C ALA A 67 11.28 -2.12 -9.91
N GLU A 68 11.64 -3.25 -9.30
CA GLU A 68 11.68 -4.53 -10.01
C GLU A 68 10.26 -5.08 -10.16
N GLN A 69 9.46 -4.97 -9.10
CA GLN A 69 8.11 -5.53 -9.06
C GLN A 69 7.03 -4.53 -9.52
N HIS A 70 7.37 -3.26 -9.66
CA HIS A 70 6.46 -2.14 -9.95
C HIS A 70 5.29 -2.06 -8.95
N VAL A 71 5.56 -2.43 -7.69
CA VAL A 71 4.56 -2.45 -6.62
C VAL A 71 4.82 -1.29 -5.65
N PRO A 72 3.84 -0.38 -5.46
CA PRO A 72 3.92 0.61 -4.40
C PRO A 72 3.63 -0.03 -3.05
N PHE A 73 4.47 0.29 -2.06
CA PHE A 73 4.28 -0.08 -0.67
C PHE A 73 3.76 1.12 0.11
N PHE A 74 2.70 0.88 0.87
CA PHE A 74 2.06 1.89 1.69
C PHE A 74 2.30 1.59 3.17
N ASP A 75 2.45 2.65 3.96
CA ASP A 75 2.40 2.62 5.42
C ASP A 75 1.25 3.50 5.92
N VAL A 76 0.83 3.26 7.16
CA VAL A 76 -0.14 4.15 7.84
C VAL A 76 0.56 5.49 8.11
N ALA A 77 -0.13 6.58 7.77
CA ALA A 77 0.37 7.94 7.97
C ALA A 77 0.48 8.34 9.45
#